data_AF-A0A830GP35-F1
#
_entry.id   AF-A0A830GP35-F1
#
_cell.length_a   1.000
_cell.length_b   1.000
_cell.length_c   1.000
_cell.angle_alpha   90.00
_cell.angle_beta   90.00
_cell.angle_gamma   90.00
#
_symmetry.space_group_name_H-M   'P 1'
#
loop_
_entity.id
_entity.type
_entity.pdbx_description
1 polymer ?
#
loop_
_entity_poly.entity_id
_entity_poly.type
_entity_poly.pdbx_seq_one_letter_code
_entity_poly.pdbx_strand_id
1 'polypeptide(L)' 'MTDDEGRLAWIHWPTVAKGVAVGVGVGLILALMLEDFVFGMLLGLVNGLAFGIGWSRSR' A
#
# COMPACT_ATOMS: atom_id res chain seq x y z
N MET A 1 -1.68 13.41 25.05
CA MET A 1 -1.45 12.20 24.25
C MET A 1 -2.84 11.65 23.94
N THR A 2 -3.58 12.33 23.07
CA THR A 2 -3.74 12.13 21.61
C THR A 2 -4.66 10.95 21.31
N ASP A 3 -5.96 11.25 21.19
CA ASP A 3 -7.05 10.36 20.77
C ASP A 3 -6.83 9.69 19.38
N ASP A 4 -5.77 10.06 18.66
CA ASP A 4 -5.39 9.51 17.35
C ASP A 4 -4.98 8.04 17.39
N GLU A 5 -4.40 7.57 18.51
CA GLU A 5 -4.03 6.16 18.67
C GLU A 5 -5.26 5.24 18.70
N GLY A 6 -6.39 5.70 19.25
CA GLY A 6 -7.64 4.96 19.25
C GLY A 6 -8.33 4.92 17.87
N ARG A 7 -8.15 5.96 17.05
CA ARG A 7 -8.82 6.08 15.73
C ARG A 7 -8.11 5.32 14.61
N LEU A 8 -6.81 5.04 14.78
CA LEU A 8 -5.98 4.27 13.82
C LEU A 8 -5.59 2.89 14.35
N ALA A 9 -6.06 2.48 15.53
CA ALA A 9 -5.78 1.15 16.10
C ALA A 9 -6.23 -0.02 15.21
N TRP A 10 -7.22 0.20 14.33
CA TRP A 10 -7.68 -0.78 13.34
C TRP A 10 -6.68 -0.97 12.18
N ILE A 11 -5.76 -0.04 11.96
CA ILE A 11 -4.74 -0.15 10.92
C ILE A 11 -3.61 -1.04 11.43
N HIS A 12 -3.49 -2.22 10.84
CA HIS A 12 -2.38 -3.11 11.12
C HIS A 12 -1.15 -2.69 10.29
N TRP A 13 -0.38 -1.75 10.82
CA TRP A 13 0.83 -1.21 10.18
C TRP A 13 1.79 -2.26 9.59
N PRO A 14 2.01 -3.45 10.20
CA PRO A 14 2.82 -4.51 9.57
C PRO A 14 2.23 -5.05 8.26
N THR A 15 0.89 -5.16 8.16
CA THR A 15 0.23 -5.55 6.91
C THR A 15 0.32 -4.43 5.88
N VAL A 16 0.17 -3.18 6.30
CA VAL A 16 0.33 -2.02 5.41
C VAL A 16 1.75 -1.97 4.82
N ALA A 17 2.78 -2.17 5.64
CA ALA A 17 4.16 -2.21 5.19
C ALA A 17 4.41 -3.36 4.19
N LYS A 18 3.86 -4.56 4.45
CA LYS A 18 3.90 -5.68 3.49
C LYS A 18 3.18 -5.34 2.19
N GLY A 19 2.00 -4.72 2.28
CA GLY A 19 1.23 -4.27 1.12
C GLY A 19 2.01 -3.28 0.27
N VAL A 20 2.69 -2.30 0.89
CA VAL A 20 3.55 -1.34 0.19
C VAL A 20 4.73 -2.03 -0.48
N ALA A 21 5.41 -2.96 0.19
CA ALA A 21 6.52 -3.71 -0.41
C ALA A 21 6.08 -4.51 -1.65
N VAL A 22 4.92 -5.17 -1.58
CA VAL A 22 4.31 -5.84 -2.73
C VAL A 22 3.94 -4.84 -3.82
N GLY A 23 3.36 -3.70 -3.44
CA GLY A 23 2.99 -2.61 -4.35
C GLY A 23 4.19 -2.04 -5.11
N VAL A 24 5.35 -1.90 -4.47
CA VAL A 24 6.61 -1.50 -5.14
C VAL A 24 7.03 -2.54 -6.17
N GLY A 25 7.00 -3.83 -5.82
CA GLY A 25 7.33 -4.90 -6.77
C GLY A 25 6.40 -4.91 -7.99
N VAL A 26 5.08 -4.80 -7.78
CA VAL A 26 4.09 -4.69 -8.87
C VAL A 26 4.30 -3.41 -9.68
N GLY A 27 4.60 -2.30 -9.02
CA GLY A 27 4.85 -1.01 -9.67
C GLY A 27 6.04 -1.04 -10.62
N LEU A 28 7.12 -1.74 -10.25
CA LEU A 28 8.27 -1.96 -11.12
C LEU A 28 7.93 -2.78 -12.36
N ILE A 29 7.08 -3.80 -12.22
CA ILE A 29 6.60 -4.60 -13.38
C ILE A 29 5.73 -3.72 -14.29
N LEU A 30 4.80 -2.96 -13.72
CA LEU A 30 3.93 -2.05 -14.48
C LEU A 30 4.74 -0.96 -15.18
N ALA A 31 5.76 -0.41 -14.52
CA ALA A 31 6.66 0.58 -15.10
C ALA A 31 7.34 0.08 -16.38
N LEU A 32 7.79 -1.18 -16.37
CA LEU A 32 8.37 -1.82 -17.56
C LEU A 32 7.34 -2.08 -18.66
N MET A 33 6.13 -2.52 -18.30
CA MET A 33 5.10 -2.85 -19.29
C MET A 33 4.46 -1.62 -19.94
N LEU A 34 4.36 -0.52 -19.19
CA LEU A 34 3.74 0.72 -19.65
C LEU A 34 4.76 1.67 -20.31
N GLU A 35 6.05 1.34 -20.24
CA GLU A 35 7.18 2.22 -20.61
C GLU A 35 7.13 3.58 -19.88
N ASP A 36 6.41 3.63 -18.76
CA ASP A 36 6.23 4.82 -17.91
C ASP A 36 6.51 4.45 -16.46
N PHE A 37 7.70 4.84 -16.01
CA PHE A 37 8.17 4.55 -14.66
C PHE A 37 7.32 5.21 -13.58
N VAL A 38 6.95 6.48 -13.77
CA VAL A 38 6.22 7.25 -12.74
C VAL A 38 4.82 6.68 -12.59
N PHE A 39 4.14 6.45 -13.70
CA PHE A 39 2.78 5.93 -13.69
C PHE A 39 2.71 4.51 -13.15
N GLY A 40 3.62 3.62 -13.57
CA GLY A 40 3.70 2.25 -13.06
C GLY A 40 3.95 2.21 -11.55
N MET A 41 4.89 3.02 -11.05
CA MET A 41 5.19 3.10 -9.62
C MET A 41 4.03 3.65 -8.79
N LEU A 42 3.34 4.70 -9.27
CA LEU A 42 2.16 5.24 -8.61
C LEU A 42 1.04 4.21 -8.52
N LEU A 43 0.75 3.52 -9.62
CA LEU A 43 -0.26 2.45 -9.63
C LEU A 43 0.11 1.33 -8.66
N GLY A 44 1.35 0.86 -8.67
CA GLY A 44 1.82 -0.17 -7.75
C GLY A 44 1.68 0.22 -6.28
N LEU A 45 2.15 1.42 -5.92
CA LEU A 45 2.07 1.95 -4.56
C LEU A 45 0.63 2.16 -4.08
N VAL A 46 -0.24 2.75 -4.91
CA VAL A 46 -1.65 2.96 -4.58
C VAL A 46 -2.34 1.61 -4.32
N ASN A 47 -2.12 0.62 -5.16
CA ASN A 47 -2.71 -0.71 -5.00
C ASN A 47 -2.17 -1.43 -3.76
N GLY A 48 -0.86 -1.37 -3.51
CA GLY A 48 -0.23 -1.97 -2.34
C GLY A 48 -0.73 -1.37 -1.02
N LEU A 49 -0.89 -0.04 -0.99
CA LEU A 49 -1.44 0.68 0.14
C LEU A 49 -2.92 0.35 0.35
N ALA A 50 -3.73 0.39 -0.71
CA ALA A 50 -5.15 0.05 -0.67
C ALA A 50 -5.38 -1.39 -0.19
N PHE A 51 -4.56 -2.34 -0.64
CA PHE A 51 -4.57 -3.72 -0.15
C PHE A 51 -4.26 -3.80 1.34
N GLY A 52 -3.18 -3.13 1.78
CA GLY A 52 -2.76 -3.14 3.19
C GLY A 52 -3.81 -2.56 4.13
N ILE A 53 -4.46 -1.46 3.72
CA ILE A 53 -5.54 -0.80 4.46
C ILE A 53 -6.81 -1.67 4.44
N GLY A 54 -7.21 -2.15 3.27
CA GLY A 54 -8.42 -2.98 3.12
C GLY A 54 -8.34 -4.29 3.92
N TRP A 55 -7.18 -4.94 3.91
CA TRP A 55 -6.94 -6.14 4.72
C TRP A 55 -7.01 -5.85 6.21
N SER A 56 -6.46 -4.71 6.65
CA SER A 56 -6.51 -4.30 8.06
C SER A 56 -7.94 -4.09 8.55
N ARG A 57 -8.86 -3.67 7.66
CA ARG A 57 -10.29 -3.52 7.98
C ARG A 57 -11.09 -4.83 7.96
N SER A 58 -10.61 -5.86 7.27
CA SER A 58 -11.28 -7.16 7.15
C SER A 58 -10.93 -8.14 8.27
N ARG A 59 -9.87 -7.87 9.05
CA ARG A 59 -9.53 -8.61 10.27
C ARG A 59 -10.34 -8.10 11.45
#